data_AF-A0A8X6WPD4-F1
#
_entry.id   AF-A0A8X6WPD4-F1
#
_cell.length_a   1.000
_cell.length_b   1.000
_cell.length_c   1.000
_cell.angle_alpha   90.00
_cell.angle_beta   90.00
_cell.angle_gamma   90.00
#
_symmetry.space_group_name_H-M   'P 1'
#
loop_
_entity.id
_entity.type
_entity.pdbx_description
1 polymer ?
#
loop_
_entity_poly.entity_id
_entity_poly.type
_entity_poly.pdbx_seq_one_letter_code
_entity_poly.pdbx_strand_id
1 'polypeptide(L)'
;MASDDQVILALGFAAIGDFEIRKAKKKRKIWQRKWLQRRIQLGCYENLMKELALEDSESYRRFLRMDVSTFEELVALVSPSIARKNTSMRKAIPAAERIALTLRYLQTGETQSSLSY
;
A
#
# COMPACT_ATOMS: atom_id res chain seq x y z
N MET A 1 -39.81 -45.69 -2.54
CA MET A 1 -39.18 -45.18 -3.78
C MET A 1 -38.84 -43.68 -3.71
N ALA A 2 -38.65 -43.10 -2.51
CA ALA A 2 -38.31 -41.66 -2.34
C ALA A 2 -36.94 -41.44 -1.64
N SER A 3 -36.17 -42.52 -1.45
CA SER A 3 -34.93 -42.50 -0.67
C SER A 3 -33.70 -42.26 -1.55
N ASP A 4 -33.70 -42.75 -2.79
CA ASP A 4 -32.50 -42.74 -3.64
C ASP A 4 -32.26 -41.35 -4.27
N ASP A 5 -33.32 -40.64 -4.65
CA ASP A 5 -33.24 -39.29 -5.20
C ASP A 5 -32.72 -38.26 -4.19
N GLN A 6 -33.07 -38.43 -2.91
CA GLN A 6 -32.56 -37.59 -1.82
C GLN A 6 -31.08 -37.84 -1.54
N VAL A 7 -30.62 -39.09 -1.67
CA VAL A 7 -29.20 -39.46 -1.53
C VAL A 7 -28.38 -38.88 -2.69
N ILE A 8 -28.90 -38.93 -3.93
CA ILE A 8 -28.23 -38.38 -5.11
C ILE A 8 -28.12 -36.85 -5.00
N LEU A 9 -29.17 -36.16 -4.56
CA LEU A 9 -29.12 -34.71 -4.32
C LEU A 9 -28.14 -34.36 -3.20
N ALA A 10 -28.13 -35.10 -2.09
CA ALA A 10 -27.20 -34.88 -0.98
C ALA A 10 -25.73 -35.08 -1.38
N LEU A 11 -25.43 -36.10 -2.20
CA LEU A 11 -24.10 -36.32 -2.77
C LEU A 11 -23.71 -35.21 -3.76
N GLY A 12 -24.67 -34.73 -4.55
CA GLY A 12 -24.49 -33.58 -5.44
C GLY A 12 -24.14 -32.29 -4.69
N PHE A 13 -24.87 -31.98 -3.61
CA PHE A 13 -24.60 -30.80 -2.78
C PHE A 13 -23.28 -30.93 -2.01
N ALA A 14 -22.93 -32.12 -1.52
CA ALA A 14 -21.64 -32.37 -0.87
C ALA A 14 -20.46 -32.20 -1.86
N ALA A 15 -20.59 -32.72 -3.09
CA ALA A 15 -19.57 -32.58 -4.13
C ALA A 15 -19.41 -31.13 -4.62
N ILE A 16 -20.51 -30.37 -4.74
CA ILE A 16 -20.48 -28.94 -5.08
C ILE A 16 -19.90 -28.11 -3.92
N GLY A 17 -20.22 -28.47 -2.66
CA GLY A 17 -19.68 -27.83 -1.46
C GLY A 17 -18.17 -28.05 -1.27
N ASP A 18 -17.66 -29.23 -1.64
CA ASP A 18 -16.21 -29.53 -1.63
C ASP A 18 -15.48 -28.91 -2.85
N PHE A 19 -16.20 -28.54 -3.91
CA PHE A 19 -15.66 -27.81 -5.07
C PHE A 19 -15.50 -26.30 -4.84
N GLU A 20 -15.83 -25.78 -3.65
CA GLU A 20 -15.22 -24.52 -3.19
C GLU A 20 -13.72 -24.79 -2.97
N ILE A 21 -13.00 -24.77 -4.11
CA ILE A 21 -11.58 -24.99 -4.25
C ILE A 21 -10.91 -24.16 -3.17
N ARG A 22 -10.43 -24.83 -2.12
CA ARG A 22 -9.43 -24.30 -1.21
C ARG A 22 -8.20 -24.03 -2.06
N LYS A 23 -8.16 -22.87 -2.74
CA LYS A 23 -6.98 -22.41 -3.47
C LYS A 23 -5.89 -22.30 -2.43
N ALA A 24 -5.03 -23.32 -2.38
CA ALA A 24 -3.90 -23.35 -1.47
C ALA A 24 -3.13 -22.04 -1.68
N LYS A 25 -3.08 -21.20 -0.63
CA LYS A 25 -2.43 -19.88 -0.72
C LYS A 25 -0.99 -20.12 -1.13
N LYS A 26 -0.60 -19.64 -2.32
CA LYS A 26 0.78 -19.76 -2.80
C LYS A 26 1.72 -19.21 -1.73
N LYS A 27 2.66 -20.04 -1.28
CA LYS A 27 3.70 -19.60 -0.34
C LYS A 27 4.46 -18.43 -0.98
N ARG A 28 4.55 -17.31 -0.26
CA ARG A 28 5.23 -16.12 -0.74
C ARG A 28 6.72 -16.43 -0.91
N LYS A 29 7.23 -16.34 -2.15
CA LYS A 29 8.66 -16.63 -2.45
C LYS A 29 9.61 -15.64 -1.76
N ILE A 30 9.23 -14.36 -1.67
CA ILE A 30 10.06 -13.29 -1.09
C ILE A 30 9.18 -12.38 -0.25
N TRP A 31 9.49 -12.22 1.04
CA TRP A 31 8.72 -11.36 1.95
C TRP A 31 8.86 -9.86 1.59
N GLN A 32 10.07 -9.35 1.35
CA GLN A 32 10.29 -7.97 0.88
C GLN A 32 11.52 -7.94 -0.02
N ARG A 33 11.49 -7.11 -1.07
CA ARG A 33 12.66 -6.89 -1.92
C ARG A 33 13.72 -6.10 -1.13
N LYS A 34 15.00 -6.48 -1.25
CA LYS A 34 16.11 -5.84 -0.51
C LYS A 34 16.18 -4.33 -0.73
N TRP A 35 15.93 -3.86 -1.95
CA TRP A 35 15.99 -2.44 -2.26
C TRP A 35 14.89 -1.62 -1.57
N LEU A 36 13.70 -2.20 -1.32
CA LEU A 36 12.64 -1.55 -0.53
C LEU A 36 13.00 -1.43 0.96
N GLN A 37 13.98 -2.20 1.45
CA GLN A 37 14.50 -2.02 2.81
C GLN A 37 15.37 -0.77 2.92
N ARG A 38 15.98 -0.35 1.81
CA ARG A 38 16.83 0.85 1.72
C ARG A 38 16.03 2.14 1.50
N ARG A 39 14.71 2.13 1.69
CA ARG A 39 13.85 3.31 1.44
C ARG A 39 14.25 4.54 2.26
N ILE A 40 14.81 4.34 3.45
CA ILE A 40 15.23 5.46 4.30
C ILE A 40 16.47 6.13 3.71
N GLN A 41 17.36 5.36 3.09
CA GLN A 41 18.60 5.85 2.50
C GLN A 41 18.42 6.32 1.06
N LEU A 42 17.55 5.65 0.28
CA LEU A 42 17.45 5.82 -1.18
C LEU A 42 16.05 6.20 -1.65
N GLY A 43 15.10 6.38 -0.73
CA GLY A 43 13.73 6.72 -1.07
C GLY A 43 13.59 8.18 -1.50
N CYS A 44 12.67 8.43 -2.43
CA CYS A 44 12.35 9.78 -2.93
C CYS A 44 11.90 10.73 -1.82
N TYR A 45 11.16 10.23 -0.83
CA TYR A 45 10.65 11.06 0.26
C TYR A 45 11.75 11.57 1.20
N GLU A 46 12.67 10.69 1.60
CA GLU A 46 13.75 11.05 2.54
C GLU A 46 14.88 11.86 1.87
N ASN A 47 15.06 11.72 0.56
CA ASN A 47 16.08 12.45 -0.21
C ASN A 47 15.43 13.60 -0.99
N LEU A 48 15.14 13.39 -2.29
CA LEU A 48 14.68 14.41 -3.23
C LEU A 48 13.61 15.35 -2.65
N MET A 49 12.55 14.83 -2.04
CA MET A 49 11.47 15.69 -1.54
C MET A 49 11.93 16.64 -0.43
N LYS A 50 12.84 16.19 0.45
CA LYS A 50 13.40 17.04 1.51
C LYS A 50 14.41 18.04 0.97
N GLU A 51 15.22 17.65 -0.01
CA GLU A 51 16.12 18.57 -0.72
C GLU A 51 15.31 19.67 -1.40
N LEU A 52 14.24 19.32 -2.12
CA LEU A 52 13.33 20.29 -2.73
C LEU A 52 12.70 21.21 -1.68
N ALA A 53 12.29 20.69 -0.53
CA ALA A 53 11.71 21.50 0.54
C ALA A 53 12.69 22.55 1.10
N LEU A 54 14.00 22.25 1.10
CA LEU A 54 15.04 23.11 1.64
C LEU A 54 15.63 24.08 0.62
N GLU A 55 15.84 23.63 -0.61
CA GLU A 55 16.63 24.34 -1.62
C GLU A 55 15.78 24.96 -2.74
N ASP A 56 14.63 24.36 -3.08
CA ASP A 56 13.80 24.78 -4.21
C ASP A 56 12.30 24.65 -3.93
N SER A 57 11.77 25.69 -3.28
CA SER A 57 10.35 25.79 -2.95
C SER A 57 9.42 25.77 -4.18
N GLU A 58 9.89 26.22 -5.36
CA GLU A 58 9.07 26.21 -6.58
C GLU A 58 8.92 24.80 -7.12
N SER A 59 10.03 24.06 -7.22
CA SER A 59 10.01 22.65 -7.61
C SER A 59 9.27 21.78 -6.59
N TYR A 60 9.39 22.06 -5.28
CA TYR A 60 8.58 21.40 -4.25
C TYR A 60 7.08 21.62 -4.50
N ARG A 61 6.67 22.86 -4.77
CA ARG A 61 5.28 23.19 -5.05
C ARG A 61 4.81 22.58 -6.37
N ARG A 62 5.68 22.41 -7.36
CA ARG A 62 5.36 21.65 -8.57
C ARG A 62 5.23 20.15 -8.27
N PHE A 63 6.01 19.63 -7.33
CA PHE A 63 6.04 18.22 -6.94
C PHE A 63 4.79 17.79 -6.15
N LEU A 64 4.25 18.64 -5.27
CA LEU A 64 3.07 18.32 -4.42
C LEU A 64 1.83 19.19 -4.64
N ARG A 65 1.91 20.24 -5.47
CA ARG A 65 0.87 21.28 -5.66
C ARG A 65 0.54 22.08 -4.39
N MET A 66 1.41 22.05 -3.39
CA MET A 66 1.30 22.82 -2.16
C MET A 66 2.69 23.23 -1.67
N ASP A 67 2.74 24.27 -0.87
CA ASP A 67 3.94 24.69 -0.12
C ASP A 67 4.20 23.75 1.07
N VAL A 68 5.40 23.89 1.64
CA VAL A 68 5.87 23.04 2.74
C VAL A 68 4.98 23.18 3.98
N SER A 69 4.60 24.40 4.34
CA SER A 69 3.73 24.65 5.51
C SER A 69 2.36 24.00 5.36
N THR A 70 1.71 24.16 4.22
CA THR A 70 0.43 23.50 3.92
C THR A 70 0.56 21.98 3.99
N PHE A 71 1.67 21.42 3.49
CA PHE A 71 1.91 19.97 3.59
C PHE A 71 2.05 19.53 5.06
N GLU A 72 2.80 20.26 5.88
CA GLU A 72 2.99 19.95 7.30
C GLU A 72 1.66 20.03 8.09
N GLU A 73 0.82 21.01 7.80
CA GLU A 73 -0.53 21.12 8.38
C GLU A 73 -1.40 19.92 8.01
N LEU A 74 -1.40 19.53 6.73
CA LEU A 74 -2.13 18.35 6.26
C LEU A 74 -1.64 17.08 6.95
N VAL A 75 -0.32 16.94 7.11
CA VAL A 75 0.28 15.83 7.85
C VAL A 75 -0.19 15.83 9.29
N ALA A 76 -0.18 16.97 9.98
CA ALA A 76 -0.63 17.07 11.37
C ALA A 76 -2.11 16.65 11.54
N LEU A 77 -2.98 17.08 10.62
CA LEU A 77 -4.41 16.77 10.64
C LEU A 77 -4.71 15.28 10.36
N VAL A 78 -4.01 14.69 9.39
CA VAL A 78 -4.33 13.33 8.90
C VAL A 78 -3.57 12.25 9.64
N SER A 79 -2.37 12.55 10.15
CA SER A 79 -1.49 11.57 10.83
C SER A 79 -2.18 10.75 11.91
N PRO A 80 -3.00 11.31 12.82
CA PRO A 80 -3.67 10.53 13.86
C PRO A 80 -4.54 9.40 13.30
N SER A 81 -5.19 9.63 12.17
CA SER A 81 -6.12 8.69 11.53
C SER A 81 -5.41 7.59 10.72
N ILE A 82 -4.19 7.86 10.24
CA ILE A 82 -3.47 6.94 9.34
C ILE A 82 -2.18 6.38 9.93
N ALA A 83 -1.75 6.81 11.11
CA ALA A 83 -0.51 6.34 11.73
C ALA A 83 -0.50 4.82 11.87
N ARG A 84 0.64 4.21 11.56
CA ARG A 84 0.86 2.76 11.71
C ARG A 84 1.99 2.50 12.69
N LYS A 85 1.84 1.44 13.49
CA LYS A 85 2.85 1.01 14.45
C LYS A 85 3.96 0.21 13.76
N ASN A 86 5.18 0.35 14.27
CA ASN A 86 6.29 -0.50 13.87
C ASN A 86 6.01 -1.95 14.25
N THR A 87 6.55 -2.87 13.46
CA THR A 87 6.48 -4.31 13.73
C THR A 87 7.90 -4.85 13.89
N SER A 88 8.04 -6.03 14.50
CA SER A 88 9.35 -6.70 14.59
C SER A 88 10.02 -6.94 13.23
N MET A 89 9.22 -7.06 12.16
CA MET A 89 9.75 -7.35 10.82
C MET A 89 10.13 -6.10 10.04
N ARG A 90 9.40 -4.98 10.22
CA ARG A 90 9.69 -3.70 9.55
C ARG A 90 9.19 -2.50 10.32
N LYS A 91 9.91 -1.39 10.16
CA LYS A 91 9.42 -0.04 10.47
C LYS A 91 8.24 0.31 9.58
N ALA A 92 7.20 0.91 10.16
CA ALA A 92 6.08 1.47 9.44
C ALA A 92 6.55 2.57 8.48
N ILE A 93 5.79 2.77 7.41
CA ILE A 93 5.96 3.93 6.54
C ILE A 93 5.35 5.12 7.30
N PRO A 94 6.11 6.20 7.56
CA PRO A 94 5.59 7.40 8.22
C PRO A 94 4.34 7.94 7.53
N ALA A 95 3.46 8.57 8.31
CA ALA A 95 2.22 9.15 7.78
C ALA A 95 2.51 10.19 6.69
N ALA A 96 3.52 11.04 6.90
CA ALA A 96 3.94 12.05 5.93
C ALA A 96 4.40 11.44 4.59
N GLU A 97 5.24 10.39 4.61
CA GLU A 97 5.66 9.68 3.39
C GLU A 97 4.46 9.09 2.64
N ARG A 98 3.47 8.56 3.36
CA ARG A 98 2.25 8.04 2.75
C ARG A 98 1.40 9.13 2.12
N ILE A 99 1.26 10.28 2.79
CA ILE A 99 0.50 11.42 2.27
C ILE A 99 1.20 11.96 1.02
N ALA A 100 2.51 12.17 1.06
CA ALA A 100 3.29 12.61 -0.09
C ALA A 100 3.13 11.69 -1.31
N LEU A 101 3.25 10.37 -1.12
CA LEU A 101 3.05 9.39 -2.18
C LEU A 101 1.62 9.44 -2.75
N THR A 102 0.63 9.62 -1.87
CA THR A 102 -0.78 9.72 -2.25
C THR A 102 -1.04 10.99 -3.06
N LEU A 103 -0.52 12.13 -2.63
CA LEU A 103 -0.63 13.40 -3.36
C LEU A 103 0.02 13.28 -4.74
N ARG A 104 1.21 12.70 -4.82
CA ARG A 104 1.88 12.45 -6.10
C ARG A 104 1.02 11.58 -7.02
N TYR A 105 0.46 10.48 -6.53
CA TYR A 105 -0.45 9.62 -7.29
C TYR A 105 -1.67 10.38 -7.83
N LEU A 106 -2.31 11.18 -6.97
CA LEU A 106 -3.50 11.96 -7.34
C LEU A 106 -3.17 13.06 -8.36
N GLN A 107 -1.98 13.65 -8.28
CA GLN A 107 -1.53 14.70 -9.17
C GLN A 107 -1.10 14.17 -10.55
N THR A 108 -0.31 13.10 -10.59
CA THR A 108 0.30 12.60 -11.83
C THR A 108 -0.63 11.66 -12.60
N GLY A 109 -1.60 11.04 -11.94
CA GLY A 109 -2.45 10.00 -12.54
C GLY A 109 -1.66 8.75 -12.94
N GLU A 110 -0.43 8.59 -12.42
CA GLU A 110 0.42 7.43 -12.68
C GLU A 110 -0.22 6.15 -12.13
N THR A 111 0.12 5.00 -12.71
CA THR A 111 -0.33 3.73 -12.14
C THR A 111 0.43 3.41 -10.84
N GLN A 112 -0.24 2.70 -9.92
CA GLN A 112 0.40 2.22 -8.69
C GLN A 112 1.62 1.34 -8.98
N SER A 113 1.61 0.60 -10.10
CA SER A 113 2.76 -0.17 -10.56
C SER A 113 3.94 0.72 -10.87
N SER A 114 3.73 1.83 -11.58
CA SER A 114 4.80 2.80 -11.89
C SER A 114 5.40 3.41 -10.62
N LEU A 115 4.55 3.80 -9.67
CA LEU A 115 4.98 4.35 -8.37
C LEU A 115 5.63 3.31 -7.43
N SER A 116 5.50 2.03 -7.73
CA SER A 116 6.04 0.96 -6.89
C SER A 116 7.52 0.69 -7.12
N TYR A 117 8.09 1.18 -8.23
CA TYR A 117 9.50 1.04 -8.62
C TYR A 117 10.30 2.25 -8.13
#